data_AF-A0A1X1LZ61-F1
#
_entry.id   AF-A0A1X1LZ61-F1
#
_cell.length_a   1.000
_cell.length_b   1.000
_cell.length_c   1.000
_cell.angle_alpha   90.00
_cell.angle_beta   90.00
_cell.angle_gamma   90.00
#
_symmetry.space_group_name_H-M   'P 1'
#
loop_
_entity.id
_entity.type
_entity.pdbx_description
1 polymer ?
#
loop_
_entity_poly.entity_id
_entity_poly.type
_entity_poly.pdbx_seq_one_letter_code
_entity_poly.pdbx_strand_id
1 'polypeptide(L)' 'EYIEYYNSRRISLKLKGLTPIEYRNQTYMPRV' A
#
# COMPACT_ATOMS: atom_id res chain seq x y z
N GLU A 1 13.36 8.85 -5.58
CA GLU A 1 12.57 8.18 -6.63
C GLU A 1 12.33 6.68 -6.34
N TYR A 2 13.36 5.85 -6.14
CA TYR A 2 13.19 4.42 -5.86
C TYR A 2 12.24 4.12 -4.68
N ILE A 3 12.47 4.72 -3.52
CA ILE A 3 11.66 4.50 -2.31
C ILE A 3 10.20 4.92 -2.53
N GLU A 4 10.00 6.05 -3.19
CA GLU A 4 8.67 6.57 -3.47
C GLU A 4 7.91 5.66 -4.45
N TYR A 5 8.58 5.16 -5.48
CA TYR A 5 8.01 4.18 -6.40
C TYR A 5 7.54 2.92 -5.65
N TYR A 6 8.41 2.32 -4.82
CA TYR A 6 8.09 1.09 -4.09
C TYR A 6 7.09 1.25 -2.95
N ASN A 7 6.82 2.47 -2.47
CA ASN A 7 5.82 2.70 -1.43
C ASN A 7 4.48 3.18 -1.99
N SER A 8 4.49 4.04 -3.01
CA SER A 8 3.31 4.81 -3.42
C SER A 8 2.91 4.65 -4.89
N ARG A 9 3.76 4.07 -5.75
CA ARG A 9 3.46 3.95 -7.20
C ARG A 9 3.46 2.51 -7.72
N ARG A 10 4.05 1.57 -6.99
CA ARG A 10 4.17 0.16 -7.42
C ARG A 10 2.84 -0.57 -7.32
N ILE A 11 2.20 -0.83 -8.45
CA ILE A 11 1.00 -1.67 -8.52
C ILE A 11 1.39 -3.12 -8.81
N SER A 12 0.80 -4.07 -8.09
CA SER A 12 1.04 -5.51 -8.28
C SER A 12 -0.29 -6.25 -8.18
N LEU A 13 -0.47 -7.33 -8.96
CA LEU A 13 -1.68 -8.16 -8.92
C LEU A 13 -2.01 -8.66 -7.50
N LYS A 14 -0.99 -8.90 -6.67
CA LYS A 14 -1.15 -9.31 -5.27
C LYS A 14 -1.80 -8.25 -4.38
N LEU A 15 -1.65 -6.98 -4.72
CA LEU A 15 -2.13 -5.84 -3.93
C LEU A 15 -3.58 -5.46 -4.27
N LYS A 16 -4.27 -6.23 -5.12
CA LYS A 16 -5.68 -6.02 -5.48
C LYS A 16 -5.96 -4.60 -6.00
N GLY A 17 -5.00 -4.04 -6.76
CA GLY A 17 -5.10 -2.69 -7.31
C GLY A 17 -4.66 -1.55 -6.37
N LEU A 18 -4.25 -1.87 -5.13
CA LEU A 18 -3.73 -0.90 -4.17
C LEU A 18 -2.22 -0.72 -4.32
N THR A 19 -1.74 0.44 -3.87
CA THR A 19 -0.32 0.67 -3.65
C THR A 19 0.16 -0.06 -2.38
N PRO A 20 1.48 -0.26 -2.21
CA PRO A 20 2.02 -0.99 -1.06
C PRO A 20 1.66 -0.35 0.28
N ILE A 21 1.62 1.00 0.35
CA ILE A 21 1.23 1.71 1.57
C ILE A 21 -0.28 1.59 1.85
N GLU A 22 -1.13 1.71 0.85
CA GLU A 22 -2.58 1.54 1.00
C GLU A 22 -2.94 0.12 1.46
N TYR A 23 -2.31 -0.90 0.87
CA TYR A 23 -2.52 -2.30 1.26
C TYR A 23 -2.15 -2.55 2.73
N ARG A 24 -1.05 -1.95 3.24
CA ARG A 24 -0.64 -2.05 4.65
C ARG A 24 -1.63 -1.37 5.60
N ASN A 25 -2.21 -0.26 5.17
CA ASN A 25 -3.15 0.52 5.98
C ASN A 25 -4.56 -0.09 6.04
N GLN A 26 -4.89 -1.06 5.19
CA GLN A 26 -6.21 -1.71 5.18
C GLN A 26 -6.53 -2.43 6.50
N THR A 27 -5.53 -2.97 7.19
CA THR A 27 -5.72 -3.65 8.47
C THR A 27 -5.73 -2.70 9.66
N TYR A 28 -5.53 -1.40 9.43
CA TYR A 28 -5.52 -0.41 10.50
C TYR A 28 -6.97 -0.08 10.92
N MET A 29 -7.50 -0.88 11.83
CA MET A 29 -8.68 -0.50 12.61
C MET A 29 -8.20 0.27 13.84
N PRO A 30 -8.41 1.60 13.93
CA PRO A 30 -8.19 2.29 15.18
C PRO A 30 -9.22 1.78 16.19
N ARG A 31 -8.75 1.10 17.25
CA ARG A 31 -9.58 0.81 18.42
C ARG A 31 -9.84 2.14 19.12
N VAL A 32 -11.09 2.58 19.08
CA VAL A 32 -11.63 3.60 19.99
C VAL A 32 -11.64 3.06 21.42
#